data_AF-A0A7S4UPZ6-F1
#
_entry.id   AF-A0A7S4UPZ6-F1
#
_cell.length_a   1.000
_cell.length_b   1.000
_cell.length_c   1.000
_cell.angle_alpha   90.00
_cell.angle_beta   90.00
_cell.angle_gamma   90.00
#
_symmetry.space_group_name_H-M   'P 1'
#
loop_
_entity.id
_entity.type
_entity.pdbx_description
1 polymer ?
#
loop_
_entity_poly.entity_id
_entity_poly.type
_entity_poly.pdbx_seq_one_letter_code
_entity_poly.pdbx_strand_id
1 'polypeptide(L)'
;KFSLLDISQNPISPRKMSMIFLLSADPSNLGRLNYESMTQQSLMEMVVERVSKDHISAFQDINGNYLDLYQWKGLTVVEGVVLAIQWADRDYDPGYYGKKPSEGEIHLDWLPQSVGYVSIEDISFEGDVDCAKLP
;
A
#
# COMPACT_ATOMS: atom_id res chain seq x y z
N LYS A 1 -23.38 -33.12 -33.58
CA LYS A 1 -23.47 -33.49 -32.15
C LYS A 1 -22.50 -32.56 -31.41
N PHE A 2 -23.06 -31.54 -30.76
CA PHE A 2 -22.49 -30.51 -29.86
C PHE A 2 -21.31 -29.62 -30.31
N SER A 3 -21.62 -28.32 -30.37
CA SER A 3 -20.76 -27.14 -30.49
C SER A 3 -19.97 -26.83 -29.22
N LEU A 4 -18.83 -26.15 -29.35
CA LEU A 4 -18.28 -25.26 -28.31
C LEU A 4 -17.86 -23.94 -28.98
N LEU A 5 -18.72 -22.95 -28.81
CA LEU A 5 -18.43 -21.53 -28.98
C LEU A 5 -17.85 -20.97 -27.67
N ASP A 6 -17.11 -19.87 -27.83
CA ASP A 6 -16.84 -18.84 -26.82
C ASP A 6 -15.97 -19.19 -25.62
N ILE A 7 -14.66 -19.01 -25.80
CA ILE A 7 -13.81 -18.49 -24.72
C ILE A 7 -13.15 -17.21 -25.24
N SER A 8 -13.86 -16.11 -25.04
CA SER A 8 -13.28 -14.77 -24.93
C SER A 8 -12.23 -14.79 -23.81
N GLN A 9 -10.96 -14.58 -24.17
CA GLN A 9 -9.94 -14.14 -23.21
C GLN A 9 -9.33 -12.88 -23.79
N ASN A 10 -9.77 -11.76 -23.22
CA ASN A 10 -9.23 -10.43 -23.41
C ASN A 10 -7.69 -10.44 -23.49
N PRO A 11 -7.07 -9.70 -24.42
CA PRO A 11 -5.64 -9.45 -24.32
C PRO A 11 -5.38 -8.66 -23.04
N ILE A 12 -4.61 -9.26 -22.12
CA ILE A 12 -4.02 -8.59 -20.97
C ILE A 12 -3.20 -7.43 -21.53
N SER A 13 -3.77 -6.23 -21.47
CA SER A 13 -3.10 -5.00 -21.85
C SER A 13 -1.93 -4.79 -20.87
N PRO A 14 -0.68 -4.69 -21.34
CA PRO A 14 0.39 -4.17 -20.50
C PRO A 14 0.05 -2.69 -20.26
N ARG A 15 -0.47 -2.37 -19.06
CA ARG A 15 -0.65 -0.97 -18.68
C ARG A 15 0.72 -0.34 -18.61
N LYS A 16 0.98 0.61 -19.52
CA LYS A 16 2.16 1.46 -19.52
C LYS A 16 2.23 2.19 -18.18
N MET A 17 3.28 1.89 -17.41
CA MET A 17 3.66 2.64 -16.22
C MET A 17 4.04 4.07 -16.61
N SER A 18 3.32 5.05 -16.07
CA SER A 18 3.75 6.45 -16.08
C SER A 18 4.74 6.64 -14.94
N MET A 19 6.03 6.72 -15.26
CA MET A 19 7.07 7.13 -14.31
C MET A 19 6.96 8.64 -14.09
N ILE A 20 6.55 9.03 -12.89
CA ILE A 20 6.57 10.44 -12.46
C ILE A 20 8.01 10.75 -12.03
N PHE A 21 8.71 11.57 -12.81
CA PHE A 21 10.04 12.07 -12.45
C PHE A 21 9.90 13.17 -11.39
N LEU A 22 10.35 12.91 -10.16
CA LEU A 22 10.46 13.92 -9.11
C LEU A 22 11.69 14.82 -9.37
N LEU A 23 11.48 15.95 -10.02
CA LEU A 23 12.49 17.01 -10.10
C LEU A 23 12.54 17.75 -8.75
N SER A 24 13.73 17.75 -8.16
CA SER A 24 14.14 18.45 -6.93
C SER A 24 13.49 19.84 -6.78
N ALA A 25 12.43 19.93 -5.98
CA ALA A 25 11.83 21.17 -5.52
C ALA A 25 11.34 20.97 -4.07
N ASP A 26 11.53 22.01 -3.26
CA ASP A 26 11.30 22.11 -1.81
C ASP A 26 10.19 21.17 -1.25
N PRO A 27 10.53 20.25 -0.30
CA PRO A 27 9.64 19.22 0.21
C PRO A 27 8.41 19.75 0.97
N SER A 28 8.40 21.03 1.36
CA SER A 28 7.46 21.55 2.34
C SER A 28 6.05 21.84 1.78
N ASN A 29 5.92 22.13 0.49
CA ASN A 29 4.64 22.48 -0.16
C ASN A 29 4.25 21.56 -1.33
N LEU A 30 5.17 20.74 -1.84
CA LEU A 30 4.90 19.82 -2.94
C LEU A 30 4.17 18.54 -2.50
N GLY A 31 4.37 18.12 -1.23
CA GLY A 31 3.77 16.91 -0.68
C GLY A 31 2.24 16.90 -0.73
N ARG A 32 1.58 18.00 -0.36
CA ARG A 32 0.11 18.10 -0.33
C ARG A 32 -0.54 18.17 -1.72
N LEU A 33 0.05 18.92 -2.65
CA LEU A 33 -0.46 19.05 -4.03
C LEU A 33 -0.39 17.73 -4.78
N ASN A 34 0.64 16.92 -4.52
CA ASN A 34 0.76 15.60 -5.13
C ASN A 34 -0.19 14.59 -4.47
N TYR A 35 -0.35 14.68 -3.15
CA TYR A 35 -1.18 13.78 -2.35
C TYR A 35 -2.63 13.64 -2.87
N GLU A 36 -3.32 14.74 -3.17
CA GLU A 36 -4.72 14.71 -3.67
C GLU A 36 -4.84 14.13 -5.09
N SER A 37 -3.75 14.11 -5.85
CA SER A 37 -3.70 13.55 -7.21
C SER A 37 -3.22 12.10 -7.26
N MET A 38 -2.71 11.57 -6.15
CA MET A 38 -2.20 10.21 -6.06
C MET A 38 -3.33 9.21 -5.88
N THR A 39 -3.16 8.03 -6.48
CA THR A 39 -4.07 6.93 -6.24
C THR A 39 -3.88 6.38 -4.83
N GLN A 40 -4.92 5.75 -4.27
CA GLN A 40 -4.83 5.03 -2.98
C GLN A 40 -3.70 4.00 -2.98
N GLN A 41 -3.47 3.33 -4.11
CA GLN A 41 -2.34 2.42 -4.32
C GLN A 41 -1.01 3.15 -4.09
N SER A 42 -0.77 4.23 -4.84
CA SER A 42 0.48 4.98 -4.73
C SER A 42 0.71 5.57 -3.34
N LEU A 43 -0.35 6.03 -2.67
CA LEU A 43 -0.25 6.52 -1.28
C LEU A 43 0.22 5.41 -0.33
N MET A 44 -0.40 4.24 -0.40
CA MET A 44 -0.01 3.10 0.43
C MET A 44 1.39 2.57 0.10
N GLU A 45 1.82 2.64 -1.15
CA GLU A 45 3.21 2.31 -1.54
C GLU A 45 4.22 3.25 -0.86
N MET A 46 3.92 4.55 -0.78
CA MET A 46 4.75 5.51 -0.04
C MET A 46 4.77 5.23 1.47
N VAL A 47 3.64 4.77 2.04
CA VAL A 47 3.55 4.40 3.46
C VAL A 47 4.56 3.30 3.81
N VAL A 48 4.78 2.32 2.92
CA VAL A 48 5.64 1.14 3.18
C VAL A 48 6.98 1.16 2.43
N GLU A 49 7.31 2.23 1.69
CA GLU A 49 8.51 2.31 0.83
C GLU A 49 9.81 2.00 1.58
N ARG A 50 9.89 2.39 2.86
CA ARG A 50 11.07 2.23 3.71
C ARG A 50 10.97 1.09 4.72
N VAL A 51 10.01 0.19 4.53
CA VAL A 51 9.97 -1.06 5.28
C VAL A 51 11.19 -1.91 4.93
N SER A 52 11.77 -2.59 5.91
CA SER A 52 12.92 -3.48 5.72
C SER A 52 12.64 -4.53 4.62
N LYS A 53 13.68 -4.92 3.88
CA LYS A 53 13.60 -5.90 2.77
C LYS A 53 13.02 -7.25 3.22
N ASP A 54 13.22 -7.63 4.47
CA ASP A 54 12.71 -8.89 5.02
C ASP A 54 11.18 -8.87 5.20
N HIS A 55 10.59 -7.68 5.20
CA HIS A 55 9.16 -7.44 5.38
C HIS A 55 8.46 -6.89 4.13
N ILE A 56 9.21 -6.28 3.18
CA ILE A 56 8.64 -5.72 1.94
C ILE A 56 7.93 -6.78 1.08
N SER A 57 8.32 -8.05 1.21
CA SER A 57 7.67 -9.19 0.54
C SER A 57 6.20 -9.40 0.93
N ALA A 58 5.72 -8.77 2.01
CA ALA A 58 4.30 -8.72 2.35
C ALA A 58 3.48 -7.84 1.38
N PHE A 59 4.16 -6.91 0.71
CA PHE A 59 3.56 -5.86 -0.12
C PHE A 59 3.96 -5.99 -1.59
N GLN A 60 5.02 -6.73 -1.91
CA GLN A 60 5.57 -6.87 -3.26
C GLN A 60 5.58 -8.32 -3.77
N ASP A 61 5.51 -8.47 -5.09
CA ASP A 61 5.75 -9.73 -5.79
C ASP A 61 7.26 -10.09 -5.86
N ILE A 62 7.56 -11.26 -6.44
CA ILE A 62 8.95 -11.73 -6.60
C ILE A 62 9.83 -10.84 -7.50
N ASN A 63 9.22 -9.94 -8.28
CA ASN A 63 9.90 -9.02 -9.16
C ASN A 63 10.09 -7.64 -8.52
N GLY A 64 9.62 -7.44 -7.28
CA GLY A 64 9.66 -6.17 -6.57
C GLY A 64 8.55 -5.19 -6.96
N ASN A 65 7.52 -5.64 -7.67
CA ASN A 65 6.34 -4.81 -7.93
C ASN A 65 5.39 -4.88 -6.75
N TYR A 66 4.85 -3.74 -6.32
CA TYR A 66 3.80 -3.74 -5.32
C TYR A 66 2.56 -4.51 -5.81
N LEU A 67 2.03 -5.35 -4.93
CA LEU A 67 0.79 -6.06 -5.13
C LEU A 67 -0.37 -5.06 -5.15
N ASP A 68 -1.49 -5.45 -5.73
CA ASP A 68 -2.73 -4.68 -5.64
C ASP A 68 -3.21 -4.61 -4.17
N LEU A 69 -3.77 -3.46 -3.74
CA LEU A 69 -4.24 -3.26 -2.37
C LEU A 69 -5.18 -4.35 -1.86
N TYR A 70 -5.99 -4.97 -2.71
CA TYR A 70 -6.87 -6.08 -2.30
C TYR A 70 -6.10 -7.33 -1.86
N GLN A 71 -4.82 -7.43 -2.23
CA GLN A 71 -3.94 -8.53 -1.85
C GLN A 71 -3.11 -8.20 -0.61
N TRP A 72 -3.06 -6.93 -0.19
CA TRP A 72 -2.37 -6.52 1.01
C TRP A 72 -3.17 -6.95 2.22
N LYS A 73 -2.68 -7.96 2.92
CA LYS A 73 -3.33 -8.45 4.14
C LYS A 73 -3.41 -7.32 5.17
N GLY A 74 -4.50 -7.30 5.94
CA GLY A 74 -4.74 -6.29 6.96
C GLY A 74 -5.32 -4.98 6.42
N LEU A 75 -5.49 -4.81 5.11
CA LEU A 75 -6.23 -3.68 4.56
C LEU A 75 -7.72 -3.99 4.47
N THR A 76 -8.54 -3.02 4.85
CA THR A 76 -9.96 -2.98 4.48
C THR A 76 -10.10 -2.02 3.30
N VAL A 77 -10.34 -2.58 2.11
CA VAL A 77 -10.48 -1.81 0.86
C VAL A 77 -11.90 -1.99 0.32
N VAL A 78 -12.58 -0.88 0.08
CA VAL A 78 -13.93 -0.85 -0.51
C VAL A 78 -13.88 0.03 -1.75
N GLU A 79 -14.20 -0.54 -2.92
CA GLU A 79 -14.20 0.19 -4.20
C GLU A 79 -12.88 0.93 -4.49
N GLY A 80 -11.74 0.34 -4.09
CA GLY A 80 -10.40 0.90 -4.27
C GLY A 80 -9.99 1.94 -3.23
N VAL A 81 -10.84 2.20 -2.23
CA VAL A 81 -10.59 3.13 -1.12
C VAL A 81 -10.16 2.38 0.12
N VAL A 82 -9.02 2.73 0.72
CA VAL A 82 -8.54 2.15 1.97
C VAL A 82 -9.24 2.82 3.14
N LEU A 83 -9.93 2.02 3.96
CA LEU A 83 -10.70 2.51 5.11
C LEU A 83 -10.02 2.17 6.44
N ALA A 84 -9.31 1.05 6.51
CA ALA A 84 -8.65 0.60 7.73
C ALA A 84 -7.37 -0.19 7.44
N ILE A 85 -6.41 -0.07 8.35
CA ILE A 85 -5.12 -0.78 8.33
C ILE A 85 -4.98 -1.54 9.65
N GLN A 86 -4.74 -2.84 9.55
CA GLN A 86 -4.59 -3.77 10.67
C GLN A 86 -3.41 -4.71 10.42
N TRP A 87 -2.25 -4.32 10.93
CA TRP A 87 -1.01 -5.07 10.80
C TRP A 87 -0.56 -5.55 12.17
N ALA A 88 -0.49 -6.86 12.35
CA ALA A 88 -0.16 -7.47 13.63
C ALA A 88 0.62 -8.77 13.42
N ASP A 89 1.49 -9.10 14.38
CA ASP A 89 2.27 -10.34 14.36
C ASP A 89 1.46 -11.49 14.95
N ARG A 90 0.31 -11.79 14.33
CA ARG A 90 -0.53 -12.90 14.78
C ARG A 90 -0.37 -14.05 13.82
N ASP A 91 0.62 -14.91 14.12
CA ASP A 91 0.77 -16.24 13.51
C ASP A 91 -0.52 -17.10 13.63
N TYR A 92 -1.44 -16.74 14.53
CA TYR A 92 -2.62 -17.51 14.88
C TYR A 92 -3.90 -17.21 14.07
N ASP A 93 -3.99 -16.08 13.36
CA ASP A 93 -5.20 -15.77 12.57
C ASP A 93 -4.85 -15.28 11.15
N PRO A 94 -4.73 -16.21 10.18
CA PRO A 94 -4.24 -15.92 8.83
C PRO A 94 -5.25 -15.19 7.94
N GLY A 95 -6.48 -14.95 8.42
CA GLY A 95 -7.59 -14.46 7.59
C GLY A 95 -7.84 -12.95 7.66
N TYR A 96 -7.55 -12.31 8.80
CA TYR A 96 -7.91 -10.90 9.04
C TYR A 96 -6.72 -9.95 9.15
N TYR A 97 -5.61 -10.41 9.74
CA TYR A 97 -4.46 -9.55 10.03
C TYR A 97 -3.39 -9.64 8.95
N GLY A 98 -2.77 -8.49 8.65
CA GLY A 98 -1.61 -8.41 7.77
C GLY A 98 -0.30 -8.64 8.48
N LYS A 99 0.70 -9.11 7.73
CA LYS A 99 2.07 -9.21 8.23
C LYS A 99 2.55 -7.81 8.60
N LYS A 100 2.95 -7.63 9.86
CA LYS A 100 3.49 -6.34 10.29
C LYS A 100 4.84 -6.06 9.62
N PRO A 101 5.11 -4.81 9.22
CA PRO A 101 6.47 -4.34 9.04
C PRO A 101 7.10 -4.19 10.43
N SER A 102 8.03 -5.08 10.81
CA SER A 102 8.63 -5.05 12.15
C SER A 102 9.95 -4.29 12.23
N GLU A 103 10.50 -3.90 11.08
CA GLU A 103 11.76 -3.17 10.93
C GLU A 103 11.65 -2.17 9.78
N GLY A 104 12.37 -1.05 9.89
CA GLY A 104 12.38 0.04 8.91
C GLY A 104 11.60 1.28 9.37
N GLU A 105 11.09 2.04 8.42
CA GLU A 105 10.32 3.26 8.65
C GLU A 105 8.95 3.17 7.95
N ILE A 106 7.88 3.59 8.62
CA ILE A 106 6.57 3.83 8.00
C ILE A 106 6.32 5.33 7.91
N HIS A 107 5.96 5.80 6.73
CA HIS A 107 5.59 7.19 6.54
C HIS A 107 4.08 7.41 6.70
N LEU A 108 3.65 7.65 7.94
CA LEU A 108 2.22 7.89 8.24
C LEU A 108 1.68 9.17 7.58
N ASP A 109 2.54 10.11 7.22
CA ASP A 109 2.22 11.32 6.45
C ASP A 109 1.56 11.02 5.08
N TRP A 110 1.76 9.81 4.55
CA TRP A 110 1.17 9.36 3.28
C TRP A 110 -0.08 8.50 3.43
N LEU A 111 -0.56 8.27 4.66
CA LEU A 111 -1.81 7.53 4.88
C LEU A 111 -2.95 8.21 4.13
N PRO A 112 -3.75 7.51 3.32
CA PRO A 112 -4.89 8.09 2.64
C PRO A 112 -5.89 8.73 3.61
N GLN A 113 -6.50 9.86 3.23
CA GLN A 113 -7.45 10.59 4.08
C GLN A 113 -8.70 9.77 4.45
N SER A 114 -8.99 8.74 3.67
CA SER A 114 -10.11 7.83 3.91
C SER A 114 -9.88 6.84 5.05
N VAL A 115 -8.63 6.71 5.53
CA VAL A 115 -8.28 5.77 6.59
C VAL A 115 -8.80 6.31 7.92
N GLY A 116 -9.83 5.66 8.45
CA GLY A 116 -10.43 6.01 9.75
C GLY A 116 -9.89 5.18 10.92
N TYR A 117 -9.11 4.13 10.63
CA TYR A 117 -8.56 3.24 11.66
C TYR A 117 -7.20 2.69 11.25
N VAL A 118 -6.21 2.86 12.13
CA VAL A 118 -4.87 2.29 11.98
C VAL A 118 -4.49 1.57 13.27
N SER A 119 -4.21 0.28 13.14
CA SER A 119 -3.67 -0.55 14.22
C SER A 119 -2.43 -1.26 13.72
N ILE A 120 -1.29 -0.92 14.30
CA ILE A 120 -0.01 -1.54 14.00
C ILE A 120 0.58 -1.98 15.35
N GLU A 121 0.59 -3.29 15.59
CA GLU A 121 1.00 -3.89 16.86
C GLU A 121 2.49 -4.29 16.84
N ASP A 122 3.16 -4.22 18.01
CA ASP A 122 4.52 -4.73 18.26
C ASP A 122 5.58 -4.29 17.24
N ILE A 123 5.71 -2.98 17.05
CA ILE A 123 6.60 -2.36 16.06
C ILE A 123 7.87 -1.79 16.69
N SER A 124 9.00 -2.09 16.05
CA SER A 124 10.33 -1.54 16.35
C SER A 124 10.76 -0.58 15.23
N PHE A 125 9.99 0.48 15.00
CA PHE A 125 10.39 1.49 14.01
C PHE A 125 11.47 2.42 14.55
N GLU A 126 12.33 2.86 13.64
CA GLU A 126 13.26 3.96 13.87
C GLU A 126 12.70 5.22 13.18
N GLY A 127 12.78 6.38 13.83
CA GLY A 127 12.31 7.67 13.27
C GLY A 127 11.28 8.39 14.15
N ASP A 128 10.75 9.49 13.62
CA ASP A 128 9.74 10.33 14.28
C ASP A 128 8.34 10.03 13.72
N VAL A 129 7.36 9.94 14.61
CA VAL A 129 5.94 9.85 14.24
C VAL A 129 5.28 11.21 14.46
N ASP A 130 4.89 11.88 13.37
CA ASP A 130 4.14 13.14 13.44
C ASP A 130 2.62 12.87 13.41
N CYS A 131 2.05 12.66 14.61
CA CYS A 131 0.62 12.44 14.74
C CYS A 131 -0.24 13.66 14.34
N ALA A 132 0.33 14.85 14.17
CA ALA A 132 -0.41 16.04 13.75
C ALA A 132 -0.78 16.00 12.25
N LYS A 133 -0.18 15.08 11.49
CA LYS A 133 -0.43 14.88 10.05
C LYS A 133 -1.29 13.66 9.74
N LEU A 134 -1.78 12.97 10.77
CA LEU A 134 -2.73 11.89 10.57
C LEU A 134 -4.05 12.45 9.99
N PRO A 135 -4.71 11.70 9.09
CA PRO A 135 -6.06 12.00 8.63
C PRO A 135 -7.10 12.25 9.74
#